data_AF-A0A6J6WT28-F1
#
_entry.id   AF-A0A6J6WT28-F1
#
_cell.length_a   1.000
_cell.length_b   1.000
_cell.length_c   1.000
_cell.angle_alpha   90.00
_cell.angle_beta   90.00
_cell.angle_gamma   90.00
#
_symmetry.space_group_name_H-M   'P 1'
#
loop_
_entity.id
_entity.type
_entity.pdbx_description
1 polymer ?
#
loop_
_entity_poly.entity_id
_entity_poly.type
_entity_poly.pdbx_seq_one_letter_code
_entity_poly.pdbx_strand_id
1 'polypeptide(L)'
;MGNANSNDNWMVHFRDTMRGGKFLNHFRMAELHAKESPDRIWELEVWGALFDRTKEGKISQRNFGGHEYPRLAHVGDRTGLELIRTMQQKIVALQ
;
A
#
# COMPACT_ATOMS: atom_id res chain seq x y z
N MET A 1 0.76 -6.27 3.84
CA MET A 1 1.24 -7.38 2.98
C MET A 1 2.29 -8.19 3.70
N GLY A 2 3.19 -7.58 4.48
CA GLY A 2 4.22 -8.33 5.21
C GLY A 2 5.25 -8.98 4.29
N ASN A 3 5.47 -8.44 3.09
CA ASN A 3 6.43 -8.99 2.13
C ASN A 3 7.87 -8.77 2.56
N ALA A 4 8.16 -7.62 3.19
CA ALA A 4 9.50 -7.26 3.67
C ALA A 4 9.75 -7.63 5.14
N ASN A 5 8.69 -7.72 5.96
CA ASN A 5 8.80 -8.07 7.38
C ASN A 5 7.58 -8.88 7.82
N SER A 6 7.79 -10.07 8.39
CA SER A 6 6.74 -10.98 8.83
C SER A 6 5.92 -10.47 10.02
N ASN A 7 6.43 -9.49 10.77
CA ASN A 7 5.71 -8.87 11.88
C ASN A 7 4.75 -7.76 11.39
N ASP A 8 4.83 -7.32 10.13
CA ASP A 8 3.92 -6.30 9.59
C ASP A 8 2.54 -6.89 9.30
N ASN A 9 1.51 -6.23 9.81
CA ASN A 9 0.11 -6.58 9.63
C ASN A 9 -0.78 -5.34 9.75
N TRP A 10 -2.06 -5.48 9.42
CA TRP A 10 -2.99 -4.34 9.41
C TRP A 10 -3.17 -3.71 10.79
N MET A 11 -3.00 -4.44 11.89
CA MET A 11 -3.12 -3.89 13.25
C MET A 11 -1.96 -2.95 13.56
N VAL A 12 -0.74 -3.30 13.11
CA VAL A 12 0.43 -2.42 13.22
C VAL A 12 0.22 -1.16 12.37
N HIS A 13 -0.26 -1.32 11.12
CA HIS A 13 -0.55 -0.18 10.26
C HIS A 13 -1.61 0.75 10.87
N PHE A 14 -2.71 0.19 11.40
CA PHE A 14 -3.74 0.95 12.10
C PHE A 14 -3.17 1.72 13.30
N ARG A 15 -2.37 1.05 14.14
CA ARG A 15 -1.72 1.68 15.30
C ARG A 15 -0.81 2.84 14.88
N ASP A 16 -0.01 2.65 13.84
CA ASP A 16 0.89 3.69 13.32
C ASP A 16 0.11 4.88 12.79
N THR A 17 -0.98 4.64 12.05
CA THR A 17 -1.88 5.69 11.55
C THR A 17 -2.52 6.47 12.69
N MET A 18 -3.04 5.79 13.73
CA MET A 18 -3.62 6.43 14.92
C MET A 18 -2.61 7.29 15.67
N ARG A 19 -1.39 6.78 15.88
CA ARG A 19 -0.31 7.52 16.54
C ARG A 19 0.15 8.72 15.70
N GLY A 20 0.32 8.53 14.40
CA GLY A 20 0.71 9.60 13.47
C GLY A 20 -0.30 10.74 13.42
N GLY A 21 -1.59 10.42 13.49
CA GLY A 21 -2.68 11.40 13.60
C GLY A 21 -2.88 12.00 14.99
N LYS A 22 -1.99 11.72 15.96
CA LYS A 22 -2.12 12.16 17.36
C LYS A 22 -3.48 11.81 17.98
N PHE A 23 -4.06 10.69 17.57
CA PHE A 23 -5.39 10.22 18.00
C PHE A 23 -6.56 11.14 17.63
N LEU A 24 -6.38 12.08 16.69
CA LEU A 24 -7.45 12.93 16.16
C LEU A 24 -8.18 12.30 14.96
N ASN A 25 -7.75 11.12 14.52
CA ASN A 25 -8.37 10.41 13.41
C ASN A 25 -9.75 9.87 13.79
N HIS A 26 -10.64 9.76 12.79
CA HIS A 26 -11.81 8.91 12.91
C HIS A 26 -11.36 7.43 12.92
N PHE A 27 -11.35 6.80 14.10
CA PHE A 27 -10.75 5.46 14.29
C PHE A 27 -11.31 4.41 13.31
N ARG A 28 -12.62 4.43 13.04
CA ARG A 28 -13.24 3.48 12.11
C ARG A 28 -12.71 3.60 10.69
N MET A 29 -12.45 4.83 10.23
CA MET A 29 -11.90 5.07 8.89
C MET A 29 -10.43 4.63 8.81
N ALA A 30 -9.65 4.89 9.87
CA ALA A 30 -8.27 4.42 9.95
C ALA A 30 -8.18 2.89 9.99
N GLU A 31 -9.11 2.21 10.69
CA GLU A 31 -9.19 0.76 10.73
C GLU A 31 -9.50 0.17 9.36
N LEU A 32 -10.53 0.69 8.68
CA LEU A 32 -10.89 0.26 7.33
C LEU A 32 -9.74 0.48 6.35
N HIS A 33 -9.13 1.67 6.38
CA HIS A 33 -7.97 1.98 5.57
C HIS A 33 -6.84 0.96 5.77
N ALA A 34 -6.49 0.64 7.01
CA ALA A 34 -5.40 -0.29 7.31
C ALA A 34 -5.72 -1.74 6.88
N LYS A 35 -6.97 -2.19 7.06
CA LYS A 35 -7.43 -3.55 6.69
C LYS A 35 -7.49 -3.75 5.19
N GLU A 36 -8.01 -2.78 4.45
CA GLU A 36 -8.27 -2.91 3.01
C GLU A 36 -7.06 -2.53 2.14
N SER A 37 -6.10 -1.76 2.67
CA SER A 37 -4.91 -1.34 1.92
C SER A 37 -4.16 -2.49 1.21
N PRO A 38 -3.92 -3.67 1.83
CA PRO A 38 -3.27 -4.78 1.13
C PRO A 38 -4.04 -5.22 -0.12
N ASP A 39 -5.36 -5.38 -0.01
CA ASP A 39 -6.21 -5.84 -1.11
C ASP A 39 -6.26 -4.81 -2.24
N ARG A 40 -6.29 -3.51 -1.91
CA ARG A 40 -6.22 -2.43 -2.91
C ARG A 40 -4.89 -2.42 -3.67
N ILE A 41 -3.77 -2.74 -3.01
CA ILE A 41 -2.46 -2.85 -3.68
C ILE A 41 -2.43 -4.07 -4.62
N TRP A 42 -2.94 -5.22 -4.18
CA TRP A 42 -3.08 -6.41 -5.04
C TRP A 42 -4.00 -6.15 -6.22
N GLU A 43 -5.12 -5.45 -6.03
CA GLU A 43 -6.05 -5.06 -7.08
C GLU A 43 -5.38 -4.20 -8.15
N LEU A 44 -4.57 -3.21 -7.74
CA LEU A 44 -3.80 -2.38 -8.66
C LEU A 44 -2.78 -3.19 -9.46
N GLU A 45 -2.11 -4.15 -8.82
CA GLU A 45 -1.21 -5.07 -9.53
C GLU A 45 -1.96 -5.92 -10.56
N VAL A 46 -3.14 -6.45 -10.20
CA VAL A 46 -4.01 -7.21 -11.12
C VAL A 46 -4.49 -6.34 -12.29
N TRP A 47 -4.72 -5.04 -12.07
CA TRP A 47 -5.05 -4.10 -13.15
C TRP A 47 -3.86 -3.74 -14.04
N GLY A 48 -2.64 -4.12 -13.67
CA GLY A 48 -1.44 -3.96 -14.49
C GLY A 48 -0.38 -3.02 -13.90
N ALA A 49 -0.53 -2.54 -12.66
CA ALA A 49 0.49 -1.71 -12.03
C ALA A 49 1.80 -2.49 -11.82
N LEU A 50 2.90 -1.94 -12.32
CA LEU A 50 4.22 -2.57 -12.29
C LEU A 50 5.02 -2.18 -11.04
N PHE A 51 4.62 -2.69 -9.88
CA PHE A 51 5.37 -2.51 -8.63
C PHE A 51 6.79 -3.12 -8.70
N ASP A 52 7.74 -2.44 -8.07
CA ASP A 52 9.12 -2.93 -7.91
C ASP A 52 9.10 -4.27 -7.16
N ARG A 53 10.07 -5.14 -7.44
CA ARG A 53 10.09 -6.52 -6.94
C ARG A 53 11.24 -6.78 -5.99
N THR A 54 10.99 -7.64 -5.02
CA THR A 54 12.05 -8.31 -4.26
C THR A 54 12.73 -9.38 -5.12
N LYS A 55 13.85 -9.95 -4.64
CA LYS A 55 14.54 -11.04 -5.33
C LYS A 55 13.66 -12.30 -5.48
N GLU A 56 12.69 -12.46 -4.57
CA GLU A 56 11.71 -13.55 -4.55
C GLU A 56 10.46 -13.25 -5.39
N GLY A 57 10.41 -12.12 -6.10
CA GLY A 57 9.30 -11.76 -6.99
C GLY A 57 8.08 -11.14 -6.30
N LYS A 58 8.12 -10.92 -4.98
CA LYS A 58 7.05 -10.22 -4.26
C LYS A 58 7.11 -8.72 -4.52
N ILE A 59 6.01 -8.00 -4.27
CA ILE A 59 6.03 -6.52 -4.25
C ILE A 59 7.03 -6.04 -3.20
N SER A 60 7.99 -5.25 -3.65
CA SER A 60 9.01 -4.59 -2.82
C SER A 60 8.36 -3.55 -1.90
N GLN A 61 8.74 -3.58 -0.63
CA GLN A 61 8.27 -2.64 0.39
C GLN A 61 9.46 -1.96 1.06
N ARG A 62 9.41 -0.64 1.22
CA ARG A 62 10.45 0.15 1.91
C ARG A 62 9.91 0.89 3.12
N ASN A 63 10.82 1.37 3.96
CA ASN A 63 10.48 2.23 5.08
C ASN A 63 9.96 3.58 4.58
N PHE A 64 8.98 4.12 5.32
CA PHE A 64 8.45 5.46 5.09
C PHE A 64 8.05 6.08 6.43
N GLY A 65 8.01 7.41 6.49
CA GLY A 65 7.88 8.15 7.74
C GLY A 65 6.70 7.71 8.61
N GLY A 66 6.94 7.49 9.90
CA GLY A 66 5.90 7.16 10.88
C GLY A 66 5.43 5.71 10.90
N HIS A 67 6.01 4.83 10.09
CA HIS A 67 5.72 3.39 10.11
C HIS A 67 6.75 2.61 10.91
N GLU A 68 6.31 1.63 11.71
CA GLU A 68 7.21 0.74 12.46
C GLU A 68 7.96 -0.24 11.54
N TYR A 69 7.28 -0.75 10.50
CA TYR A 69 7.86 -1.73 9.57
C TYR A 69 7.79 -1.25 8.10
N PRO A 70 8.68 -1.74 7.23
CA PRO A 70 8.64 -1.44 5.80
C PRO A 70 7.33 -1.94 5.19
N ARG A 71 6.49 -1.02 4.73
CA ARG A 71 5.19 -1.37 4.11
C ARG A 71 4.86 -0.62 2.81
N LEU A 72 5.65 0.39 2.47
CA LEU A 72 5.38 1.24 1.29
C LEU A 72 5.73 0.48 -0.01
N ALA A 73 4.69 0.03 -0.72
CA ALA A 73 4.81 -0.42 -2.11
C ALA A 73 5.14 0.76 -3.03
N HIS A 74 6.02 0.55 -4.01
CA HIS A 74 6.53 1.64 -4.84
C HIS A 74 6.95 1.18 -6.24
N VAL A 75 7.07 2.18 -7.12
CA VAL A 75 7.68 2.09 -8.46
C VAL A 75 8.72 3.20 -8.54
N GLY A 76 9.93 2.94 -8.02
CA GLY A 76 10.95 3.95 -7.82
C GLY A 76 10.41 5.22 -7.12
N ASP A 77 10.46 6.35 -7.81
CA ASP A 77 9.92 7.66 -7.46
C ASP A 77 8.64 8.03 -8.23
N ARG A 78 8.14 7.14 -9.10
CA ARG A 78 7.03 7.37 -10.04
C ARG A 78 5.74 6.62 -9.69
N THR A 79 5.59 6.15 -8.46
CA THR A 79 4.42 5.38 -8.02
C THR A 79 3.10 6.09 -8.36
N GLY A 80 3.00 7.40 -8.14
CA GLY A 80 1.78 8.15 -8.49
C GLY A 80 1.43 8.13 -9.99
N LEU A 81 2.44 8.25 -10.86
CA LEU A 81 2.25 8.16 -12.31
C LEU A 81 1.76 6.77 -12.72
N GLU A 82 2.35 5.71 -12.15
CA GLU A 82 1.94 4.34 -12.47
C GLU A 82 0.51 4.05 -12.03
N LEU A 83 0.09 4.54 -10.85
CA LEU A 83 -1.29 4.39 -10.39
C LEU A 83 -2.29 5.07 -11.34
N ILE A 84 -2.00 6.32 -11.75
CA ILE A 84 -2.86 7.06 -12.68
C ILE A 84 -2.96 6.32 -14.02
N ARG A 85 -1.83 5.91 -14.59
CA ARG A 85 -1.78 5.13 -15.84
C ARG A 85 -2.61 3.85 -15.73
N THR A 86 -2.43 3.09 -14.64
CA THR A 86 -3.13 1.82 -14.41
C THR A 86 -4.64 2.02 -14.36
N MET A 87 -5.10 3.00 -13.60
CA MET A 87 -6.55 3.30 -13.50
C MET A 87 -7.12 3.80 -14.81
N GLN A 88 -6.41 4.66 -15.55
CA GLN A 88 -6.85 5.13 -16.87
C GLN A 88 -6.98 3.96 -17.87
N GLN A 89 -5.99 3.08 -17.92
CA GLN A 89 -6.04 1.88 -18.77
C GLN A 89 -7.19 0.96 -18.38
N LYS A 90 -7.42 0.76 -17.08
CA LYS A 90 -8.54 -0.03 -16.58
C LYS A 90 -9.89 0.53 -17.01
N ILE A 91 -10.09 1.85 -16.91
CA ILE A 91 -11.33 2.51 -17.33
C ILE A 91 -11.57 2.33 -18.83
N VAL A 92 -10.55 2.56 -19.67
CA VAL A 92 -10.66 2.39 -21.13
C VAL A 92 -11.00 0.94 -21.49
N ALA A 93 -10.44 -0.04 -20.79
CA ALA A 93 -10.72 -1.47 -21.03
C ALA A 93 -12.13 -1.91 -20.59
N LEU A 94 -12.86 -1.08 -19.83
CA LEU A 94 -14.26 -1.35 -19.43
C LEU A 94 -15.29 -0.77 -20.41
N GLN A 95 -14.84 0.03 -21.38
CA GLN A 95 -15.67 0.60 -22.45
C GLN A 95 -15.74 -0.36 -23.64
#